data_AF-A0A953Y2Z0-F1
#
_entry.id   AF-A0A953Y2Z0-F1
#
_cell.length_a   1.000
_cell.length_b   1.000
_cell.length_c   1.000
_cell.angle_alpha   90.00
_cell.angle_beta   90.00
_cell.angle_gamma   90.00
#
_symmetry.space_group_name_H-M   'P 1'
#
loop_
_entity.id
_entity.type
_entity.pdbx_description
1 polymer ?
#
loop_
_entity_poly.entity_id
_entity_poly.type
_entity_poly.pdbx_seq_one_letter_code
_entity_poly.pdbx_strand_id
1 'polypeptide(L)'
;MAALGAVLATVSPAYAEGESAGEGSIVLVQESNGFPGGEQTTQLALQQVTICGDALRVFDPVHDWALFVDLGEQVVREARVTRAEFEARPFAHYQKYRADRVRSLERQRDQFVQMREKVEDDPSARERLEREYARIGGDPAEPGRIRASLERQDEEREVTLRIDHRLRRVRCTRYVIRENAKQQPAFDLWITEDVQIPVNLLDYYEQLVPFGPEVSAELAKVKGTLVECLARVDTGTFHKTYVSKLVELRHEPVDPAEVAVPASFEQVERSADSAAEEDPMVTCVMTGERIPRAEAKSWTHPRTMRRYWIKDSQQLRALIKLAGKGGTPPYADQAK
;
A
#
# COMPACT_ATOMS: atom_id res chain seq x y z
N MET A 1 6.06 9.08 50.66
CA MET A 1 7.08 9.21 49.60
C MET A 1 6.48 8.66 48.31
N ALA A 2 6.61 9.42 47.24
CA ALA A 2 5.74 9.44 46.07
C ALA A 2 5.89 8.22 45.14
N ALA A 3 4.77 7.80 44.57
CA ALA A 3 4.66 6.84 43.49
C ALA A 3 5.14 7.47 42.16
N LEU A 4 6.09 6.81 41.50
CA LEU A 4 6.55 7.16 40.15
C LEU A 4 5.57 6.57 39.13
N GLY A 5 4.70 7.43 38.59
CA GLY A 5 3.88 7.14 37.43
C GLY A 5 4.73 7.12 36.16
N ALA A 6 4.62 6.05 35.39
CA ALA A 6 5.21 5.96 34.06
C ALA A 6 4.38 6.79 33.09
N VAL A 7 4.91 7.94 32.67
CA VAL A 7 4.36 8.73 31.56
C VAL A 7 4.76 8.02 30.26
N LEU A 8 3.79 7.37 29.61
CA LEU A 8 3.92 6.98 28.21
C LEU A 8 3.93 8.27 27.39
N ALA A 9 5.09 8.63 26.86
CA ALA A 9 5.23 9.73 25.93
C ALA A 9 4.51 9.36 24.62
N THR A 10 3.31 9.91 24.42
CA THR A 10 2.65 9.99 23.12
C THR A 10 3.50 10.90 22.23
N VAL A 11 4.21 10.32 21.28
CA VAL A 11 4.87 11.06 20.21
C VAL A 11 3.81 11.38 19.17
N SER A 12 3.18 12.54 19.29
CA SER A 12 2.48 13.18 18.16
C SER A 12 3.53 13.91 17.33
N PRO A 13 3.68 13.64 16.01
CA PRO A 13 4.41 14.57 15.17
C PRO A 13 3.52 15.79 14.94
N ALA A 14 4.04 16.95 15.37
CA ALA A 14 3.48 18.25 15.07
C ALA A 14 3.63 18.52 13.56
N TYR A 15 2.50 18.59 12.84
CA TYR A 15 2.50 19.16 11.50
C TYR A 15 2.62 20.67 11.61
N ALA A 16 3.55 21.23 10.84
CA ALA A 16 3.86 22.64 10.82
C ALA A 16 2.61 23.45 10.45
N GLU A 17 2.26 24.41 11.30
CA GLU A 17 1.32 25.50 11.01
C GLU A 17 1.90 26.33 9.86
N GLY A 18 1.39 26.11 8.66
CA GLY A 18 1.41 27.04 7.54
C GLY A 18 -0.03 27.30 7.15
N GLU A 19 -0.42 28.57 7.05
CA GLU A 19 -1.73 28.98 6.55
C GLU A 19 -1.64 29.25 5.05
N SER A 20 -2.22 28.40 4.21
CA SER A 20 -3.03 28.84 3.06
C SER A 20 -3.93 27.71 2.50
N ALA A 21 -5.19 28.06 2.26
CA ALA A 21 -6.25 27.27 1.64
C ALA A 21 -5.80 26.08 0.74
N GLY A 22 -6.10 24.84 1.15
CA GLY A 22 -5.89 23.62 0.33
C GLY A 22 -4.64 22.79 0.68
N GLU A 23 -3.89 23.19 1.70
CA GLU A 23 -2.69 22.51 2.21
C GLU A 23 -3.04 21.23 2.98
N GLY A 24 -2.85 20.05 2.36
CA GLY A 24 -2.88 18.76 3.07
C GLY A 24 -3.48 17.59 2.30
N SER A 25 -4.11 17.83 1.14
CA SER A 25 -4.63 16.76 0.29
C SER A 25 -3.81 16.54 -0.97
N ILE A 26 -3.68 15.27 -1.35
CA ILE A 26 -2.96 14.88 -2.55
C ILE A 26 -3.60 13.65 -3.20
N VAL A 27 -3.58 13.62 -4.52
CA VAL A 27 -3.95 12.43 -5.28
C VAL A 27 -2.72 11.93 -6.03
N LEU A 28 -2.39 10.66 -5.80
CA LEU A 28 -1.33 9.94 -6.48
C LEU A 28 -1.99 8.89 -7.37
N VAL A 29 -1.50 8.77 -8.60
CA VAL A 29 -1.83 7.65 -9.47
C VAL A 29 -0.57 6.81 -9.59
N GLN A 30 -0.67 5.55 -9.22
CA GLN A 30 0.46 4.63 -9.20
C GLN A 30 0.13 3.33 -9.95
N GLU A 31 1.12 2.74 -10.59
CA GLU A 31 1.06 1.33 -11.01
C GLU A 31 1.52 0.47 -9.85
N SER A 32 0.66 -0.40 -9.34
CA SER A 32 0.99 -1.27 -8.22
C SER A 32 0.35 -2.65 -8.35
N ASN A 33 0.99 -3.67 -7.78
CA ASN A 33 0.47 -5.03 -7.76
C ASN A 33 -0.51 -5.29 -6.60
N GLY A 34 -0.92 -4.25 -5.86
CA GLY A 34 -1.93 -4.35 -4.82
C GLY A 34 -1.39 -3.95 -3.46
N PHE A 35 -1.35 -2.66 -3.14
CA PHE A 35 -1.10 -2.25 -1.77
C PHE A 35 -2.35 -2.48 -0.88
N PRO A 36 -2.32 -3.31 0.19
CA PRO A 36 -1.26 -4.20 0.67
C PRO A 36 -1.63 -5.69 0.47
N GLY A 37 -2.19 -6.10 -0.67
CA GLY A 37 -2.60 -7.48 -0.97
C GLY A 37 -1.80 -8.25 -2.05
N GLY A 38 -0.99 -7.61 -2.87
CA GLY A 38 -0.42 -8.17 -4.11
C GLY A 38 0.62 -9.26 -3.96
N GLU A 39 0.55 -10.30 -4.80
CA GLU A 39 1.67 -11.22 -5.01
C GLU A 39 2.64 -10.66 -6.07
N GLN A 40 3.88 -11.15 -6.10
CA GLN A 40 4.88 -10.69 -7.08
C GLN A 40 4.43 -10.92 -8.54
N THR A 41 3.59 -11.93 -8.76
CA THR A 41 3.01 -12.31 -10.06
C THR A 41 1.74 -11.54 -10.39
N THR A 42 1.15 -10.81 -9.43
CA THR A 42 -0.04 -10.00 -9.68
C THR A 42 0.31 -8.89 -10.66
N GLN A 43 -0.50 -8.76 -11.72
CA GLN A 43 -0.32 -7.73 -12.72
C GLN A 43 -0.41 -6.34 -12.07
N LEU A 44 0.49 -5.43 -12.46
CA LEU A 44 0.41 -4.04 -12.03
C LEU A 44 -0.90 -3.43 -12.55
N ALA A 45 -1.71 -2.92 -11.63
CA ALA A 45 -2.91 -2.17 -11.92
C ALA A 45 -2.68 -0.68 -11.63
N LEU A 46 -3.34 0.18 -12.40
CA LEU A 46 -3.32 1.61 -12.13
C LEU A 46 -4.27 1.89 -10.96
N GLN A 47 -3.69 2.31 -9.84
CA GLN A 47 -4.40 2.60 -8.60
C GLN A 47 -4.38 4.12 -8.34
N GLN A 48 -5.45 4.61 -7.74
CA GLN A 48 -5.51 5.99 -7.26
C GLN A 48 -5.40 5.99 -5.72
N VAL A 49 -4.37 6.64 -5.20
CA VAL A 49 -4.19 6.90 -3.77
C VAL A 49 -4.59 8.33 -3.50
N THR A 50 -5.61 8.52 -2.67
CA THR A 50 -6.11 9.83 -2.26
C THR A 50 -5.82 9.99 -0.77
N ILE A 51 -5.20 11.10 -0.38
CA ILE A 51 -4.82 11.37 1.01
C ILE A 51 -5.38 12.72 1.41
N CYS A 52 -5.95 12.79 2.61
CA CYS A 52 -6.49 14.00 3.21
C CYS A 52 -6.30 13.90 4.72
N GLY A 53 -5.31 14.62 5.26
CA GLY A 53 -4.94 14.50 6.68
C GLY A 53 -4.51 13.08 7.05
N ASP A 54 -5.13 12.53 8.10
CA ASP A 54 -4.88 11.18 8.64
C ASP A 54 -5.62 10.06 7.89
N ALA A 55 -6.40 10.42 6.87
CA ALA A 55 -7.18 9.48 6.07
C ALA A 55 -6.55 9.26 4.69
N LEU A 56 -6.47 7.99 4.30
CA LEU A 56 -5.96 7.54 3.02
C LEU A 56 -6.95 6.57 2.39
N ARG A 57 -7.19 6.74 1.10
CA ARG A 57 -7.90 5.77 0.27
C ARG A 57 -7.02 5.27 -0.86
N VAL A 58 -6.93 3.96 -1.03
CA VAL A 58 -6.41 3.34 -2.25
C VAL A 58 -7.58 2.76 -3.03
N PHE A 59 -7.75 3.17 -4.28
CA PHE A 59 -8.75 2.59 -5.17
C PHE A 59 -8.07 1.84 -6.32
N ASP A 60 -8.41 0.57 -6.47
CA ASP A 60 -8.05 -0.28 -7.58
C ASP A 60 -9.27 -0.54 -8.48
N PRO A 61 -9.38 0.17 -9.62
CA PRO A 61 -10.50 0.01 -10.55
C PRO A 61 -10.46 -1.31 -11.33
N VAL A 62 -9.31 -1.98 -11.43
CA VAL A 62 -9.18 -3.24 -12.17
C VAL A 62 -9.78 -4.38 -11.38
N HIS A 63 -9.54 -4.38 -10.06
CA HIS A 63 -10.03 -5.40 -9.15
C HIS A 63 -11.31 -4.99 -8.40
N ASP A 64 -11.86 -3.80 -8.70
CA ASP A 64 -13.00 -3.20 -8.03
C ASP A 64 -12.89 -3.29 -6.50
N TRP A 65 -11.72 -2.91 -6.00
CA TRP A 65 -11.37 -2.97 -4.59
C TRP A 65 -10.92 -1.60 -4.10
N ALA A 66 -11.26 -1.27 -2.86
CA ALA A 66 -10.72 -0.09 -2.21
C ALA A 66 -10.27 -0.39 -0.79
N LEU A 67 -9.21 0.30 -0.39
CA LEU A 67 -8.73 0.38 0.98
C LEU A 67 -9.03 1.76 1.51
N PHE A 68 -9.59 1.85 2.70
CA PHE A 68 -9.67 3.09 3.45
C PHE A 68 -8.90 2.90 4.75
N VAL A 69 -7.99 3.81 5.04
CA VAL A 69 -7.10 3.77 6.20
C VAL A 69 -7.29 5.06 6.95
N ASP A 70 -7.53 4.95 8.25
CA ASP A 70 -7.65 6.10 9.13
C ASP A 70 -6.66 5.92 10.29
N LEU A 71 -5.64 6.78 10.35
CA LEU A 71 -4.62 6.73 11.39
C LEU A 71 -5.17 7.14 12.76
N GLY A 72 -6.16 8.04 12.81
CA GLY A 72 -6.80 8.51 14.04
C GLY A 72 -7.68 7.44 14.68
N GLU A 73 -8.45 6.71 13.87
CA GLU A 73 -9.28 5.59 14.32
C GLU A 73 -8.51 4.26 14.43
N GLN A 74 -7.28 4.20 13.91
CA GLN A 74 -6.44 3.00 13.86
C GLN A 74 -7.15 1.79 13.22
N VAL A 75 -7.85 2.04 12.12
CA VAL A 75 -8.65 1.03 11.43
C VAL A 75 -8.37 1.05 9.94
N VAL A 76 -8.45 -0.15 9.35
CA VAL A 76 -8.38 -0.39 7.93
C VAL A 76 -9.73 -0.94 7.49
N ARG A 77 -10.32 -0.37 6.45
CA ARG A 77 -11.56 -0.84 5.86
C ARG A 77 -11.29 -1.32 4.45
N GLU A 78 -11.40 -2.63 4.25
CA GLU A 78 -11.20 -3.29 2.97
C GLU A 78 -12.55 -3.45 2.27
N ALA A 79 -12.78 -2.69 1.21
CA ALA A 79 -14.05 -2.59 0.52
C ALA A 79 -14.06 -3.34 -0.82
N ARG A 80 -15.12 -4.11 -1.06
CA ARG A 80 -15.48 -4.64 -2.38
C ARG A 80 -16.47 -3.71 -3.03
N VAL A 81 -16.01 -2.99 -4.04
CA VAL A 81 -16.76 -1.90 -4.66
C VAL A 81 -17.97 -2.42 -5.42
N THR A 82 -17.84 -3.59 -6.06
CA THR A 82 -18.92 -4.23 -6.82
C THR A 82 -20.13 -4.59 -5.96
N ARG A 83 -19.90 -4.90 -4.68
CA ARG A 83 -20.93 -5.36 -3.74
C ARG A 83 -21.40 -4.25 -2.80
N ALA A 84 -20.74 -3.09 -2.82
CA ALA A 84 -20.90 -2.08 -1.78
C ALA A 84 -20.76 -2.69 -0.38
N GLU A 85 -19.75 -3.54 -0.17
CA GLU A 85 -19.48 -4.19 1.12
C GLU A 85 -18.09 -3.79 1.58
N PHE A 86 -17.88 -3.70 2.90
CA PHE A 86 -16.55 -3.55 3.47
C PHE A 86 -16.36 -4.34 4.75
N GLU A 87 -15.10 -4.72 5.01
CA GLU A 87 -14.68 -5.33 6.25
C GLU A 87 -13.79 -4.34 7.00
N ALA A 88 -14.09 -4.09 8.28
CA ALA A 88 -13.26 -3.25 9.14
C ALA A 88 -12.31 -4.10 9.98
N ARG A 89 -11.02 -3.76 9.97
CA ARG A 89 -9.95 -4.42 10.72
C ARG A 89 -9.14 -3.40 11.50
N PRO A 90 -9.00 -3.55 12.84
CA PRO A 90 -8.14 -2.66 13.60
C PRO A 90 -6.67 -2.89 13.22
N PHE A 91 -5.81 -1.89 13.44
CA PHE A 91 -4.37 -2.02 13.18
C PHE A 91 -3.73 -3.20 13.92
N ALA A 92 -4.24 -3.54 15.10
CA ALA A 92 -3.85 -4.73 15.86
C ALA A 92 -3.92 -6.04 15.04
N HIS A 93 -4.86 -6.13 14.09
CA HIS A 93 -4.94 -7.27 13.16
C HIS A 93 -3.68 -7.41 12.32
N TYR A 94 -3.08 -6.31 11.87
CA TYR A 94 -1.87 -6.32 11.04
C TYR A 94 -0.60 -6.41 11.90
N GLN A 95 -0.64 -5.87 13.12
CA GLN A 95 0.44 -6.02 14.10
C GLN A 95 0.70 -7.48 14.50
N LYS A 96 -0.29 -8.39 14.41
CA LYS A 96 -0.07 -9.83 14.64
C LYS A 96 1.03 -10.42 13.75
N TYR A 97 1.17 -9.92 12.52
CA TYR A 97 2.19 -10.38 11.59
C TYR A 97 3.60 -9.98 12.04
N ARG A 98 3.74 -8.90 12.83
CA ARG A 98 5.01 -8.56 13.50
C ARG A 98 5.36 -9.61 14.56
N ALA A 99 4.37 -10.08 15.32
CA ALA A 99 4.58 -11.16 16.29
C ALA A 99 4.94 -12.50 15.63
N ASP A 100 4.30 -12.83 14.50
CA ASP A 100 4.65 -14.00 13.67
C ASP A 100 6.10 -13.93 13.20
N ARG A 101 6.53 -12.75 12.73
CA ARG A 101 7.91 -12.50 12.33
C ARG A 101 8.90 -12.73 13.47
N VAL A 102 8.64 -12.18 14.66
CA VAL A 102 9.51 -12.40 15.84
C VAL A 102 9.64 -13.89 16.16
N ARG A 103 8.52 -14.62 16.18
CA ARG A 103 8.53 -16.08 16.39
C ARG A 103 9.31 -16.82 15.30
N SER A 104 9.21 -16.39 14.05
CA SER A 104 9.99 -16.98 12.96
C SER A 104 11.49 -16.74 13.15
N LEU A 105 11.89 -15.54 13.56
CA LEU A 105 13.30 -15.22 13.83
C LEU A 105 13.89 -16.06 14.96
N GLU A 106 13.13 -16.27 16.04
CA GLU A 106 13.53 -17.15 17.14
C GLU A 106 13.72 -18.60 16.66
N ARG A 107 12.78 -19.13 15.88
CA ARG A 107 12.90 -20.48 15.30
C ARG A 107 14.10 -20.61 14.37
N GLN A 108 14.34 -19.61 13.51
CA GLN A 108 15.48 -19.58 12.60
C GLN A 108 16.81 -19.54 13.37
N ARG A 109 16.88 -18.75 14.44
CA ARG A 109 18.03 -18.72 15.36
C ARG A 109 18.27 -20.10 15.96
N ASP A 110 17.25 -20.71 16.56
CA ASP A 110 17.39 -21.98 17.28
C ASP A 110 17.81 -23.11 16.33
N GLN A 111 17.24 -23.15 15.11
CA GLN A 111 17.65 -24.07 14.06
C GLN A 111 19.11 -23.85 13.64
N PHE A 112 19.52 -22.60 13.43
CA PHE A 112 20.89 -22.27 13.07
C PHE A 112 21.90 -22.68 14.14
N VAL A 113 21.64 -22.36 15.41
CA VAL A 113 22.52 -22.74 16.53
C VAL A 113 22.66 -24.25 16.62
N GLN A 114 21.54 -24.98 16.57
CA GLN A 114 21.55 -26.46 16.62
C GLN A 114 22.30 -27.07 15.43
N MET A 115 22.14 -26.51 14.22
CA MET A 115 22.87 -26.99 13.04
C MET A 115 24.35 -26.66 13.12
N ARG A 116 24.72 -25.49 13.66
CA ARG A 116 26.10 -25.04 13.82
C ARG A 116 26.87 -25.93 14.81
N GLU A 117 26.25 -26.35 15.91
CA GLU A 117 26.84 -27.32 16.84
C GLU A 117 27.12 -28.68 16.18
N LYS A 118 26.21 -29.16 15.30
CA LYS A 118 26.38 -30.44 14.60
C LYS A 118 27.52 -30.45 13.58
N VAL A 119 27.94 -29.28 13.10
CA VAL A 119 28.99 -29.12 12.08
C VAL A 119 30.21 -28.39 12.63
N GLU A 120 30.34 -28.28 13.96
CA GLU A 120 31.42 -27.51 14.61
C GLU A 120 32.81 -28.00 14.19
N ASP A 121 32.98 -29.31 14.03
CA ASP A 121 34.23 -29.96 13.64
C ASP A 121 34.47 -29.99 12.12
N ASP A 122 33.53 -29.50 11.30
CA ASP A 122 33.68 -29.38 9.85
C ASP A 122 33.66 -27.90 9.42
N PRO A 123 34.84 -27.27 9.25
CA PRO A 123 34.93 -25.85 8.88
C PRO A 123 34.21 -25.50 7.58
N SER A 124 34.19 -26.40 6.60
CA SER A 124 33.55 -26.17 5.29
C SER A 124 32.04 -26.17 5.40
N ALA A 125 31.49 -27.15 6.11
CA ALA A 125 30.06 -27.22 6.40
C ALA A 125 29.60 -26.03 7.25
N ARG A 126 30.40 -25.62 8.24
CA ARG A 126 30.13 -24.44 9.05
C ARG A 126 30.09 -23.16 8.21
N GLU A 127 31.10 -22.90 7.39
CA GLU A 127 31.14 -21.70 6.53
C GLU A 127 29.95 -21.66 5.56
N ARG A 128 29.54 -22.82 5.03
CA ARG A 128 28.35 -22.91 4.17
C ARG A 128 27.07 -22.57 4.95
N LEU A 129 26.90 -23.12 6.14
CA LEU A 129 25.74 -22.85 6.99
C LEU A 129 25.66 -21.36 7.38
N GLU A 130 26.79 -20.76 7.78
CA GLU A 130 26.87 -19.34 8.12
C GLU A 130 26.51 -18.45 6.91
N ARG A 131 26.96 -18.80 5.70
CA ARG A 131 26.58 -18.10 4.46
C ARG A 131 25.10 -18.24 4.13
N GLU A 132 24.54 -19.45 4.26
CA GLU A 132 23.11 -19.69 4.00
C GLU A 132 22.22 -18.92 4.98
N TYR A 133 22.59 -18.91 6.26
CA TYR A 133 21.90 -18.14 7.30
C TYR A 133 22.00 -16.62 7.06
N ALA A 134 23.19 -16.12 6.69
CA ALA A 134 23.37 -14.72 6.32
C ALA A 134 22.54 -14.32 5.09
N ARG A 135 22.44 -15.20 4.08
CA ARG A 135 21.70 -14.94 2.83
C ARG A 135 20.21 -14.66 3.07
N ILE A 136 19.61 -15.30 4.07
CA ILE A 136 18.21 -15.10 4.45
C ILE A 136 18.01 -13.95 5.44
N GLY A 137 19.10 -13.33 5.91
CA GLY A 137 19.08 -12.17 6.82
C GLY A 137 19.42 -12.49 8.27
N GLY A 138 19.89 -13.69 8.58
CA GLY A 138 20.46 -14.01 9.90
C GLY A 138 21.83 -13.36 10.10
N ASP A 139 22.22 -13.16 11.37
CA ASP A 139 23.59 -12.78 11.76
C ASP A 139 24.29 -14.00 12.36
N PRO A 140 25.28 -14.62 11.67
CA PRO A 140 26.00 -15.78 12.20
C PRO A 140 26.80 -15.50 13.47
N ALA A 141 27.27 -14.26 13.66
CA ALA A 141 28.05 -13.86 14.82
C ALA A 141 27.14 -13.62 16.03
N GLU A 142 25.95 -13.05 15.80
CA GLU A 142 24.94 -12.78 16.82
C GLU A 142 23.56 -13.35 16.42
N PRO A 143 23.35 -14.69 16.49
CA PRO A 143 22.13 -15.30 15.98
C PRO A 143 20.84 -14.75 16.61
N GLY A 144 19.88 -14.39 15.76
CA GLY A 144 18.60 -13.81 16.16
C GLY A 144 18.61 -12.29 16.29
N ARG A 145 19.80 -11.66 16.26
CA ARG A 145 19.91 -10.20 16.19
C ARG A 145 19.63 -9.72 14.76
N ILE A 146 18.76 -8.71 14.65
CA ILE A 146 18.52 -7.99 13.40
C ILE A 146 19.16 -6.61 13.52
N ARG A 147 19.86 -6.21 12.46
CA ARG A 147 20.31 -4.85 12.21
C ARG A 147 19.82 -4.46 10.84
N ALA A 148 19.36 -3.23 10.67
CA ALA A 148 19.04 -2.70 9.35
C ALA A 148 20.03 -1.59 8.98
N SER A 149 20.37 -1.48 7.70
CA SER A 149 21.16 -0.38 7.15
C SER A 149 20.39 0.29 6.01
N LEU A 150 20.38 1.63 6.01
CA LEU A 150 20.03 2.44 4.85
C LEU A 150 21.29 2.72 4.03
N GLU A 151 21.28 2.30 2.78
CA GLU A 151 22.38 2.46 1.84
C GLU A 151 21.92 3.33 0.65
N ARG A 152 22.48 4.54 0.53
CA ARG A 152 22.37 5.33 -0.70
C ARG A 152 23.25 4.69 -1.76
N GLN A 153 22.69 4.41 -2.94
CA GLN A 153 23.45 3.93 -4.09
C GLN A 153 23.92 5.11 -4.93
N ASP A 154 25.06 4.96 -5.62
CA ASP A 154 25.58 5.96 -6.56
C ASP A 154 24.78 6.03 -7.88
N GLU A 155 23.66 5.30 -7.96
CA GLU A 155 22.78 5.24 -9.11
C GLU A 155 21.76 6.39 -9.09
N GLU A 156 21.76 7.20 -10.14
CA GLU A 156 20.77 8.25 -10.38
C GLU A 156 20.12 8.06 -11.76
N ARG A 157 18.83 8.40 -11.88
CA ARG A 157 18.13 8.39 -13.17
C ARG A 157 17.11 9.52 -13.28
N GLU A 158 16.83 9.95 -14.50
CA GLU A 158 15.70 10.84 -14.78
C GLU A 158 14.44 10.02 -15.07
N VAL A 159 13.33 10.39 -14.42
CA VAL A 159 12.00 9.82 -14.66
C VAL A 159 11.07 10.95 -15.09
N THR A 160 10.21 10.69 -16.07
CA THR A 160 9.15 11.64 -16.44
C THR A 160 7.89 11.32 -15.65
N LEU A 161 7.44 12.26 -14.83
CA LEU A 161 6.21 12.18 -14.05
C LEU A 161 5.18 13.19 -14.57
N ARG A 162 3.90 12.88 -14.40
CA ARG A 162 2.83 13.87 -14.59
C ARG A 162 2.56 14.56 -13.25
N ILE A 163 2.82 15.85 -13.16
CA ILE A 163 2.60 16.67 -11.96
C ILE A 163 1.59 17.74 -12.33
N ASP A 164 0.43 17.74 -11.67
CA ASP A 164 -0.68 18.66 -11.95
C ASP A 164 -1.03 18.68 -13.44
N HIS A 165 -1.15 17.47 -14.00
CA HIS A 165 -1.41 17.20 -15.41
C HIS A 165 -0.31 17.63 -16.41
N ARG A 166 0.84 18.13 -15.95
CA ARG A 166 1.98 18.52 -16.80
C ARG A 166 3.12 17.52 -16.68
N LEU A 167 3.75 17.18 -17.80
CA LEU A 167 4.93 16.31 -17.78
C LEU A 167 6.14 17.08 -17.25
N ARG A 168 6.81 16.53 -16.23
CA ARG A 168 8.05 17.05 -15.65
C ARG A 168 9.06 15.92 -15.53
N ARG A 169 10.32 16.23 -15.86
CA ARG A 169 11.44 15.32 -15.58
C ARG A 169 11.91 15.57 -14.16
N VAL A 170 12.10 14.49 -13.42
CA VAL A 170 12.59 14.51 -12.05
C VAL A 170 13.78 13.56 -11.91
N ARG A 171 14.77 13.96 -11.12
CA ARG A 171 15.91 13.13 -10.79
C ARG A 171 15.58 12.25 -9.60
N CYS A 172 15.88 10.97 -9.73
CA CYS A 172 15.70 9.98 -8.69
C CYS A 172 17.04 9.42 -8.25
N THR A 173 17.24 9.31 -6.94
CA THR A 173 18.36 8.59 -6.32
C THR A 173 17.83 7.28 -5.75
N ARG A 174 18.62 6.21 -5.88
CA ARG A 174 18.25 4.90 -5.36
C ARG A 174 18.74 4.71 -3.92
N TYR A 175 17.84 4.22 -3.06
CA TYR A 175 18.11 3.86 -1.68
C TYR A 175 17.71 2.41 -1.44
N VAL A 176 18.50 1.70 -0.64
CA VAL A 176 18.25 0.31 -0.29
C VAL A 176 18.24 0.17 1.22
N ILE A 177 17.25 -0.53 1.76
CA ILE A 177 17.21 -0.90 3.18
C ILE A 177 17.38 -2.40 3.30
N ARG A 178 18.44 -2.83 3.98
CA ARG A 178 18.81 -4.24 4.12
C ARG A 178 18.85 -4.65 5.57
N GLU A 179 18.34 -5.83 5.85
CA GLU A 179 18.47 -6.50 7.14
C GLU A 179 19.74 -7.36 7.13
N ASN A 180 20.67 -7.10 8.03
CA ASN A 180 21.97 -7.78 8.13
C ASN A 180 22.63 -7.88 6.74
N ALA A 181 23.04 -9.08 6.35
CA ALA A 181 23.58 -9.39 5.03
C ALA A 181 22.56 -10.09 4.10
N LYS A 182 21.25 -9.92 4.35
CA LYS A 182 20.19 -10.55 3.54
C LYS A 182 20.41 -10.23 2.08
N GLN A 183 20.39 -11.23 1.21
CA GLN A 183 20.70 -11.05 -0.21
C GLN A 183 19.72 -10.09 -0.90
N GLN A 184 18.44 -10.25 -0.59
CA GLN A 184 17.39 -9.38 -1.11
C GLN A 184 17.04 -8.32 -0.05
N PRO A 185 17.10 -7.03 -0.39
CA PRO A 185 16.78 -5.99 0.58
C PRO A 185 15.28 -5.97 0.90
N ALA A 186 14.96 -5.51 2.12
CA ALA A 186 13.60 -5.29 2.56
C ALA A 186 12.93 -4.19 1.73
N PHE A 187 13.69 -3.14 1.39
CA PHE A 187 13.25 -2.09 0.47
C PHE A 187 14.30 -1.79 -0.60
N ASP A 188 13.82 -1.53 -1.81
CA ASP A 188 14.54 -0.90 -2.91
C ASP A 188 13.69 0.29 -3.38
N LEU A 189 14.19 1.49 -3.15
CA LEU A 189 13.45 2.74 -3.24
C LEU A 189 14.10 3.65 -4.26
N TRP A 190 13.28 4.30 -5.07
CA TRP A 190 13.69 5.42 -5.91
C TRP A 190 13.01 6.68 -5.41
N ILE A 191 13.81 7.63 -4.95
CA ILE A 191 13.34 8.83 -4.28
C ILE A 191 13.75 10.05 -5.08
N THR A 192 12.84 11.01 -5.19
CA THR A 192 13.14 12.32 -5.78
C THR A 192 13.02 13.42 -4.73
N GLU A 193 13.94 14.38 -4.76
CA GLU A 193 13.84 15.61 -3.96
C GLU A 193 13.23 16.77 -4.76
N ASP A 194 13.10 16.62 -6.09
CA ASP A 194 12.58 17.65 -7.02
C ASP A 194 11.09 17.94 -6.82
N VAL A 195 10.39 17.04 -6.13
CA VAL A 195 8.97 17.13 -5.80
C VAL A 195 8.80 16.75 -4.34
N GLN A 196 8.02 17.55 -3.62
CA GLN A 196 7.65 17.29 -2.24
C GLN A 196 6.15 17.08 -2.19
N ILE A 197 5.72 16.17 -1.33
CA ILE A 197 4.32 15.91 -1.05
C ILE A 197 4.03 16.32 0.40
N PRO A 198 2.83 16.83 0.71
CA PRO A 198 2.51 17.32 2.05
C PRO A 198 2.28 16.20 3.08
N VAL A 199 2.51 14.93 2.69
CA VAL A 199 2.19 13.76 3.50
C VAL A 199 3.34 12.74 3.43
N ASN A 200 3.68 12.14 4.56
CA ASN A 200 4.63 11.04 4.57
C ASN A 200 3.89 9.72 4.30
N LEU A 201 3.94 9.25 3.06
CA LEU A 201 3.34 7.96 2.68
C LEU A 201 3.86 6.80 3.54
N LEU A 202 5.09 6.89 4.03
CA LEU A 202 5.77 5.83 4.77
C LEU A 202 5.11 5.56 6.13
N ASP A 203 4.43 6.54 6.72
CA ASP A 203 3.73 6.36 8.00
C ASP A 203 2.57 5.34 7.86
N TYR A 204 1.87 5.37 6.72
CA TYR A 204 0.85 4.37 6.39
C TYR A 204 1.47 2.98 6.16
N TYR A 205 2.67 2.89 5.56
CA TYR A 205 3.38 1.62 5.40
C TYR A 205 3.76 1.01 6.76
N GLU A 206 4.17 1.84 7.72
CA GLU A 206 4.51 1.36 9.06
C GLU A 206 3.30 0.65 9.71
N GLN A 207 2.11 1.24 9.64
CA GLN A 207 0.93 0.68 10.30
C GLN A 207 0.41 -0.60 9.61
N LEU A 208 0.54 -0.68 8.29
CA LEU A 208 -0.09 -1.73 7.48
C LEU A 208 0.84 -2.91 7.21
N VAL A 209 2.16 -2.71 7.27
CA VAL A 209 3.14 -3.69 6.83
C VAL A 209 4.02 -4.17 7.99
N PRO A 210 4.23 -5.48 8.17
CA PRO A 210 4.93 -6.02 9.33
C PRO A 210 6.45 -5.99 9.17
N PHE A 211 7.02 -4.82 8.86
CA PHE A 211 8.46 -4.63 8.96
C PHE A 211 8.88 -4.59 10.44
N GLY A 212 10.09 -5.10 10.71
CA GLY A 212 10.70 -4.99 12.04
C GLY A 212 11.02 -3.54 12.37
N PRO A 213 11.11 -3.19 13.66
CA PRO A 213 11.39 -1.81 14.10
C PRO A 213 12.72 -1.28 13.53
N GLU A 214 13.71 -2.14 13.28
CA GLU A 214 14.99 -1.76 12.69
C GLU A 214 14.81 -1.24 11.26
N VAL A 215 14.04 -1.93 10.43
CA VAL A 215 13.77 -1.50 9.05
C VAL A 215 12.90 -0.24 9.02
N SER A 216 11.88 -0.17 9.87
CA SER A 216 11.03 1.03 9.97
C SER A 216 11.84 2.27 10.38
N ALA A 217 12.78 2.12 11.32
CA ALA A 217 13.65 3.21 11.75
C ALA A 217 14.58 3.69 10.62
N GLU A 218 15.10 2.80 9.78
CA GLU A 218 15.87 3.20 8.58
C GLU A 218 14.99 3.84 7.52
N LEU A 219 13.76 3.34 7.32
CA LEU A 219 12.80 3.89 6.37
C LEU A 219 12.42 5.33 6.69
N ALA A 220 12.24 5.66 7.98
CA ALA A 220 11.94 7.01 8.45
C ALA A 220 13.06 8.04 8.18
N LYS A 221 14.29 7.59 7.87
CA LYS A 221 15.41 8.48 7.53
C LYS A 221 15.42 8.90 6.06
N VAL A 222 14.66 8.21 5.21
CA VAL A 222 14.58 8.49 3.77
C VAL A 222 13.81 9.80 3.58
N LYS A 223 14.43 10.77 2.90
CA LYS A 223 13.84 12.09 2.63
C LYS A 223 13.50 12.25 1.16
N GLY A 224 12.36 12.86 0.87
CA GLY A 224 11.87 13.13 -0.49
C GLY A 224 10.61 12.32 -0.84
N THR A 225 10.20 12.40 -2.10
CA THR A 225 8.99 11.72 -2.60
C THR A 225 9.35 10.36 -3.20
N LEU A 226 8.62 9.33 -2.80
CA LEU A 226 8.74 7.97 -3.32
C LEU A 226 8.21 7.89 -4.76
N VAL A 227 9.09 7.60 -5.71
CA VAL A 227 8.75 7.45 -7.13
C VAL A 227 8.57 5.98 -7.51
N GLU A 228 9.47 5.11 -7.07
CA GLU A 228 9.29 3.66 -7.21
C GLU A 228 9.67 2.97 -5.91
N CYS A 229 8.92 1.93 -5.56
CA CYS A 229 9.09 1.16 -4.34
C CYS A 229 8.99 -0.31 -4.67
N LEU A 230 9.99 -1.08 -4.25
CA LEU A 230 9.90 -2.52 -4.14
C LEU A 230 10.10 -2.89 -2.66
N ALA A 231 9.04 -3.36 -2.02
CA ALA A 231 9.03 -3.74 -0.61
C ALA A 231 8.86 -5.26 -0.49
N ARG A 232 9.77 -5.94 0.21
CA ARG A 232 9.73 -7.38 0.44
C ARG A 232 9.36 -7.68 1.88
N VAL A 233 8.15 -8.15 2.07
CA VAL A 233 7.62 -8.55 3.37
C VAL A 233 7.88 -10.03 3.56
N ASP A 234 8.58 -10.33 4.65
CA ASP A 234 8.93 -11.68 5.03
C ASP A 234 8.69 -11.81 6.54
N THR A 235 7.70 -12.63 6.88
CA THR A 235 7.35 -12.98 8.27
C THR A 235 7.69 -14.43 8.58
N GLY A 236 8.40 -15.12 7.68
CA GLY A 236 8.70 -16.56 7.73
C GLY A 236 7.57 -17.46 7.24
N THR A 237 6.31 -17.11 7.50
CA THR A 237 5.13 -17.85 7.00
C THR A 237 4.45 -17.14 5.84
N PHE A 238 4.72 -15.86 5.65
CA PHE A 238 4.17 -15.03 4.60
C PHE A 238 5.29 -14.23 3.93
N HIS A 239 5.40 -14.43 2.63
CA HIS A 239 6.41 -13.81 1.77
C HIS A 239 5.68 -13.09 0.63
N LYS A 240 5.73 -11.76 0.63
CA LYS A 240 5.14 -10.94 -0.43
C LYS A 240 6.10 -9.87 -0.90
N THR A 241 6.04 -9.61 -2.20
CA THR A 241 6.77 -8.51 -2.82
C THR A 241 5.75 -7.51 -3.34
N TYR A 242 5.80 -6.31 -2.80
CA TYR A 242 4.99 -5.18 -3.23
C TYR A 242 5.80 -4.32 -4.17
N VAL A 243 5.19 -3.96 -5.29
CA VAL A 243 5.76 -3.03 -6.25
C VAL A 243 4.80 -1.86 -6.38
N SER A 244 5.33 -0.65 -6.31
CA SER A 244 4.61 0.57 -6.62
C SER A 244 5.47 1.50 -7.46
N LYS A 245 4.85 2.14 -8.45
CA LYS A 245 5.47 3.15 -9.30
C LYS A 245 4.53 4.34 -9.46
N LEU A 246 4.96 5.51 -9.03
CA LEU A 246 4.25 6.76 -9.23
C LEU A 246 4.22 7.13 -10.71
N VAL A 247 3.01 7.43 -11.21
CA VAL A 247 2.77 7.86 -12.59
C VAL A 247 2.33 9.32 -12.62
N GLU A 248 1.45 9.70 -11.69
CA GLU A 248 0.91 11.05 -11.62
C GLU A 248 0.73 11.51 -10.18
N LEU A 249 0.96 12.80 -9.97
CA LEU A 249 0.79 13.50 -8.72
C LEU A 249 -0.09 14.73 -8.99
N ARG A 250 -1.12 14.93 -8.16
CA ARG A 250 -2.06 16.06 -8.28
C ARG A 250 -2.23 16.74 -6.93
N HIS A 251 -1.93 18.02 -6.89
CA HIS A 251 -2.29 18.92 -5.81
C HIS A 251 -3.69 19.47 -6.10
N GLU A 252 -4.70 18.73 -5.66
CA GLU A 252 -6.08 19.18 -5.76
C GLU A 252 -6.77 19.07 -4.40
N PRO A 253 -7.72 19.98 -4.10
CA PRO A 253 -8.58 19.82 -2.94
C PRO A 253 -9.34 18.50 -3.03
N VAL A 254 -9.26 17.71 -1.97
CA VAL A 254 -10.01 16.46 -1.82
C VAL A 254 -11.11 16.69 -0.80
N ASP A 255 -12.35 16.31 -1.15
CA ASP A 255 -13.44 16.25 -0.19
C ASP A 255 -13.16 15.10 0.81
N PRO A 256 -13.18 15.34 2.14
CA PRO A 256 -13.00 14.27 3.13
C PRO A 256 -13.92 13.06 2.91
N ALA A 257 -15.10 13.25 2.31
CA ALA A 257 -15.99 12.14 1.96
C ALA A 257 -15.38 11.18 0.92
N GLU A 258 -14.42 11.62 0.09
CA GLU A 258 -13.73 10.76 -0.88
C GLU A 258 -12.76 9.77 -0.23
N VAL A 259 -12.27 10.06 0.98
CA VAL A 259 -11.37 9.17 1.75
C VAL A 259 -12.10 8.41 2.86
N ALA A 260 -13.42 8.55 2.95
CA ALA A 260 -14.28 7.78 3.83
C ALA A 260 -15.00 6.66 3.06
N VAL A 261 -15.37 5.58 3.76
CA VAL A 261 -16.24 4.56 3.17
C VAL A 261 -17.60 5.20 2.85
N PRO A 262 -18.12 5.06 1.62
CA PRO A 262 -19.42 5.64 1.28
C PRO A 262 -20.53 5.06 2.17
N ALA A 263 -21.46 5.91 2.61
CA ALA A 263 -22.58 5.50 3.48
C ALA A 263 -23.50 4.44 2.85
N SER A 264 -23.43 4.24 1.53
CA SER A 264 -24.14 3.18 0.83
C SER A 264 -23.51 1.80 0.99
N PHE A 265 -22.34 1.69 1.61
CA PHE A 265 -21.66 0.41 1.81
C PHE A 265 -22.09 -0.24 3.13
N GLU A 266 -22.29 -1.55 3.10
CA GLU A 266 -22.61 -2.36 4.27
C GLU A 266 -21.34 -2.97 4.88
N GLN A 267 -21.22 -2.90 6.20
CA GLN A 267 -20.16 -3.60 6.91
C GLN A 267 -20.50 -5.09 7.01
N VAL A 268 -19.58 -5.94 6.57
CA VAL A 268 -19.73 -7.40 6.63
C VAL A 268 -18.65 -7.99 7.55
N GLU A 269 -19.02 -9.03 8.31
CA GLU A 269 -18.07 -9.91 8.98
C GLU A 269 -17.83 -11.12 8.07
N ARG A 270 -16.65 -11.23 7.43
CA ARG A 270 -16.40 -12.38 6.55
C ARG A 270 -16.26 -13.68 7.34
N SER A 271 -17.26 -14.55 7.24
CA SER A 271 -17.04 -15.99 7.09
C SER A 271 -16.78 -16.29 5.60
N ALA A 272 -15.93 -17.29 5.32
CA ALA A 272 -15.52 -17.66 3.96
C ALA A 272 -16.68 -17.76 2.94
N ASP A 273 -16.45 -17.18 1.76
CA ASP A 273 -17.17 -17.39 0.50
C ASP A 273 -18.70 -17.44 0.55
N SER A 274 -19.35 -16.26 0.50
CA SER A 274 -20.64 -16.13 -0.17
C SER A 274 -20.44 -15.42 -1.53
N ALA A 275 -20.51 -16.19 -2.61
CA ALA A 275 -20.81 -15.65 -3.92
C ALA A 275 -22.34 -15.50 -4.00
N ALA A 276 -22.86 -14.32 -3.68
CA ALA A 276 -24.23 -13.99 -4.04
C ALA A 276 -24.36 -14.03 -5.57
N GLU A 277 -25.41 -14.67 -6.09
CA GLU A 277 -25.72 -14.66 -7.52
C GLU A 277 -25.96 -13.20 -7.98
N GLU A 278 -25.10 -12.72 -8.87
CA GLU A 278 -25.25 -11.40 -9.49
C GLU A 278 -26.32 -11.45 -10.60
N ASP A 279 -27.15 -10.40 -10.74
CA ASP A 279 -28.14 -10.31 -11.84
C ASP A 279 -27.41 -10.43 -13.20
N PRO A 280 -27.84 -11.37 -14.09
CA PRO A 280 -27.23 -11.55 -15.40
C PRO A 280 -27.40 -10.35 -16.34
N MET A 281 -28.28 -9.41 -16.02
CA MET A 281 -28.62 -8.26 -16.85
C MET A 281 -28.39 -6.95 -16.10
N VAL A 282 -27.65 -6.03 -16.72
CA VAL A 282 -27.31 -4.71 -16.15
C VAL A 282 -27.85 -3.57 -17.01
N THR A 283 -28.12 -2.42 -16.41
CA THR A 283 -28.60 -1.23 -17.14
C THR A 283 -27.42 -0.38 -17.62
N CYS A 284 -27.35 -0.13 -18.93
CA CYS A 284 -26.39 0.80 -19.50
C CYS A 284 -26.70 2.24 -19.04
N VAL A 285 -25.79 2.89 -18.33
CA VAL A 285 -26.05 4.22 -17.74
C VAL A 285 -26.12 5.36 -18.75
N MET A 286 -25.64 5.12 -19.97
CA MET A 286 -25.65 6.10 -21.05
C MET A 286 -26.94 6.03 -21.88
N THR A 287 -27.63 4.88 -21.91
CA THR A 287 -28.79 4.66 -22.78
C THR A 287 -30.06 4.19 -22.06
N GLY A 288 -29.95 3.68 -20.83
CA GLY A 288 -31.05 3.06 -20.08
C GLY A 288 -31.40 1.63 -20.55
N GLU A 289 -30.67 1.10 -21.55
CA GLU A 289 -30.91 -0.23 -22.10
C GLU A 289 -30.42 -1.32 -21.14
N ARG A 290 -31.21 -2.38 -20.93
CA ARG A 290 -30.74 -3.58 -20.22
C ARG A 290 -29.89 -4.43 -21.16
N ILE A 291 -28.67 -4.74 -20.77
CA ILE A 291 -27.71 -5.53 -21.53
C ILE A 291 -27.22 -6.73 -20.73
N PRO A 292 -26.88 -7.85 -21.38
CA PRO A 292 -26.23 -8.97 -20.71
C PRO A 292 -24.93 -8.50 -20.04
N ARG A 293 -24.74 -8.82 -18.76
CA ARG A 293 -23.56 -8.42 -17.98
C ARG A 293 -22.26 -8.94 -18.61
N ALA A 294 -22.30 -10.10 -19.26
CA ALA A 294 -21.17 -10.69 -19.98
C ALA A 294 -20.70 -9.86 -21.20
N GLU A 295 -21.58 -9.05 -21.78
CA GLU A 295 -21.29 -8.18 -22.92
C GLU A 295 -21.06 -6.73 -22.50
N ALA A 296 -21.47 -6.37 -21.28
CA ALA A 296 -21.34 -5.04 -20.73
C ALA A 296 -19.88 -4.74 -20.36
N LYS A 297 -19.50 -3.47 -20.56
CA LYS A 297 -18.28 -2.90 -19.99
C LYS A 297 -18.63 -2.21 -18.68
N SER A 298 -17.82 -2.43 -17.65
CA SER A 298 -17.91 -1.67 -16.40
C SER A 298 -16.90 -0.54 -16.36
N TRP A 299 -17.30 0.57 -15.74
CA TRP A 299 -16.38 1.60 -15.28
C TRP A 299 -16.79 2.05 -13.89
N THR A 300 -15.83 2.05 -12.98
CA THR A 300 -16.06 2.45 -11.60
C THR A 300 -15.51 3.85 -11.40
N HIS A 301 -16.38 4.77 -10.98
CA HIS A 301 -16.03 6.18 -10.84
C HIS A 301 -14.99 6.34 -9.72
N PRO A 302 -13.82 6.96 -9.98
CA PRO A 302 -12.70 6.96 -9.04
C PRO A 302 -12.96 7.77 -7.76
N ARG A 303 -13.84 8.77 -7.79
CA ARG A 303 -14.21 9.55 -6.59
C ARG A 303 -15.36 8.91 -5.81
N THR A 304 -16.51 8.72 -6.44
CA THR A 304 -17.72 8.20 -5.78
C THR A 304 -17.77 6.68 -5.60
N MET A 305 -16.84 5.94 -6.19
CA MET A 305 -16.80 4.47 -6.15
C MET A 305 -18.03 3.79 -6.75
N ARG A 306 -18.88 4.55 -7.46
CA ARG A 306 -20.08 4.00 -8.10
C ARG A 306 -19.67 3.26 -9.37
N ARG A 307 -20.04 1.98 -9.47
CA ARG A 307 -19.86 1.17 -10.68
C ARG A 307 -20.96 1.49 -11.68
N TYR A 308 -20.56 1.72 -12.93
CA TYR A 308 -21.45 2.00 -14.04
C TYR A 308 -21.26 0.96 -15.14
N TRP A 309 -22.37 0.48 -15.69
CA TRP A 309 -22.37 -0.45 -16.83
C TRP A 309 -22.68 0.27 -18.12
N ILE A 310 -22.07 -0.20 -19.21
CA ILE A 310 -22.02 0.51 -20.48
C ILE A 310 -21.94 -0.47 -21.63
N LYS A 311 -22.52 -0.13 -22.78
CA LYS A 311 -22.64 -1.07 -23.92
C LYS A 311 -21.33 -1.25 -24.68
N ASP A 312 -20.52 -0.22 -24.81
CA ASP A 312 -19.33 -0.25 -25.66
C ASP A 312 -18.22 0.75 -25.25
N SER A 313 -17.08 0.68 -25.94
CA SER A 313 -15.92 1.54 -25.70
C SER A 313 -16.17 3.03 -25.99
N GLN A 314 -17.08 3.36 -26.91
CA GLN A 314 -17.37 4.74 -27.28
C GLN A 314 -18.14 5.42 -26.15
N GLN A 315 -19.13 4.72 -25.59
CA GLN A 315 -19.88 5.17 -24.44
C GLN A 315 -19.01 5.27 -23.18
N LEU A 316 -18.06 4.34 -22.99
CA LEU A 316 -17.06 4.43 -21.92
C LEU A 316 -16.25 5.74 -21.99
N ARG A 317 -15.74 6.08 -23.17
CA ARG A 317 -14.99 7.35 -23.36
C ARG A 317 -15.87 8.57 -23.09
N ALA A 318 -17.13 8.53 -23.52
CA ALA A 318 -18.08 9.60 -23.26
C ALA A 318 -18.38 9.76 -21.76
N LEU A 319 -18.56 8.65 -21.05
CA LEU A 319 -18.80 8.62 -19.60
C LEU A 319 -17.61 9.17 -18.82
N ILE A 320 -16.38 8.74 -19.15
CA ILE A 320 -15.15 9.27 -18.53
C ILE A 320 -15.03 10.78 -18.77
N LYS A 321 -15.31 11.25 -19.99
CA LYS A 321 -15.28 12.68 -20.33
C LYS A 321 -16.36 13.48 -19.59
N LEU A 322 -17.55 12.91 -19.40
CA LEU A 322 -18.64 13.51 -18.66
C LEU A 322 -18.28 13.66 -17.17
N ALA A 323 -17.78 12.58 -16.57
CA ALA A 323 -17.33 12.57 -15.18
C ALA A 323 -16.18 13.55 -14.94
N GLY A 324 -15.22 13.64 -15.87
CA GLY A 324 -14.13 14.62 -15.81
C GLY A 324 -14.58 16.09 -15.87
N LYS A 325 -15.84 16.35 -16.23
CA LYS A 325 -16.48 17.68 -16.19
C LYS A 325 -17.43 17.85 -15.00
N GLY A 326 -17.46 16.92 -14.05
CA GLY A 326 -18.41 16.90 -12.93
C GLY A 326 -19.85 16.52 -13.32
N GLY A 327 -20.06 15.97 -14.52
CA GLY A 327 -21.38 15.54 -14.97
C GLY A 327 -21.77 14.16 -14.44
N THR A 328 -23.07 13.94 -14.21
CA THR A 328 -23.64 12.65 -13.83
C THR A 328 -24.25 11.96 -15.07
N PRO A 329 -24.07 10.64 -15.29
CA PRO A 329 -24.68 9.98 -16.43
C PRO A 329 -26.21 10.03 -16.38
N PRO A 330 -26.90 10.08 -17.54
CA PRO A 330 -28.34 10.33 -17.60
C PRO A 330 -29.19 9.32 -16.83
N TYR A 331 -28.73 8.06 -16.76
CA TYR A 331 -29.43 6.97 -16.10
C TYR A 331 -28.64 6.42 -14.91
N ALA A 332 -27.85 7.27 -14.23
CA ALA A 332 -27.03 6.87 -13.08
C ALA A 332 -27.84 6.10 -12.03
N ASP A 333 -29.06 6.55 -11.74
CA ASP A 333 -29.93 5.97 -10.71
C ASP A 333 -30.54 4.62 -11.06
N GLN A 334 -30.42 4.21 -12.32
CA GLN A 334 -30.87 2.91 -12.81
C GLN A 334 -29.73 1.89 -12.90
N ALA A 335 -28.50 2.29 -12.56
CA ALA A 335 -27.34 1.43 -12.45
C ALA A 335 -27.43 0.59 -11.18
N LYS A 336 -28.18 -0.52 -11.24
CA LYS A 336 -28.07 -1.63 -10.28
C LYS A 336 -27.39 -2.80 -10.98
#